data_AF-A0A7C7DAY0-F1
#
_entry.id   AF-A0A7C7DAY0-F1
#
_cell.length_a   1.000
_cell.length_b   1.000
_cell.length_c   1.000
_cell.angle_alpha   90.00
_cell.angle_beta   90.00
_cell.angle_gamma   90.00
#
_symmetry.space_group_name_H-M   'P 1'
#
loop_
_entity.id
_entity.type
_entity.pdbx_description
1 polymer ?
#
loop_
_entity_poly.entity_id
_entity_poly.type
_entity_poly.pdbx_seq_one_letter_code
_entity_poly.pdbx_strand_id
1 'polypeptide(L)'
;MIDFKKVEISDKEWVKPLLRASGLSGCHQNFTNLFSWSETYHYQVAKVKDYLVVKGRLEETYYYFYPAGTGDVQPVLEEMKKDARENGHEFIVLGISLENMATLKEVYPE
;
A
#
# COMPACT_ATOMS: atom_id res chain seq x y z
N MET A 1 2.61 9.13 -11.30
CA MET A 1 1.62 8.09 -11.63
C MET A 1 2.18 6.71 -11.37
N ILE A 2 1.63 6.03 -10.35
CA ILE A 2 1.98 4.66 -10.02
C ILE A 2 1.21 3.73 -10.97
N ASP A 3 1.89 2.74 -11.56
CA ASP A 3 1.26 1.80 -12.48
C ASP A 3 0.52 0.69 -11.71
N PHE A 4 -0.71 1.02 -11.29
CA PHE A 4 -1.58 0.11 -10.55
C PHE A 4 -2.26 -0.89 -11.47
N LYS A 5 -2.11 -2.19 -11.16
CA LYS A 5 -2.90 -3.26 -11.78
C LYS A 5 -3.87 -3.87 -10.77
N LYS A 6 -4.99 -4.45 -11.25
CA LYS A 6 -5.85 -5.30 -10.43
C LYS A 6 -5.04 -6.49 -9.91
N VAL A 7 -5.30 -6.92 -8.67
CA VAL A 7 -4.63 -8.10 -8.09
C VAL A 7 -5.00 -9.35 -8.87
N GLU A 8 -4.00 -10.12 -9.28
CA GLU A 8 -4.13 -11.42 -9.92
C GLU A 8 -3.42 -12.51 -9.12
N ILE A 9 -3.80 -13.78 -9.32
CA ILE A 9 -3.18 -14.89 -8.58
C ILE A 9 -1.68 -15.02 -8.84
N SER A 10 -1.23 -14.65 -10.05
CA SER A 10 0.18 -14.62 -10.47
C SER A 10 1.01 -13.59 -9.68
N ASP A 11 0.37 -12.56 -9.12
CA ASP A 11 1.07 -11.53 -8.35
C ASP A 11 1.65 -12.07 -7.03
N LYS A 12 1.18 -13.23 -6.58
CA LYS A 12 1.69 -13.90 -5.38
C LYS A 12 3.20 -14.03 -5.39
N GLU A 13 3.78 -14.32 -6.54
CA GLU A 13 5.21 -14.59 -6.68
C GLU A 13 6.07 -13.37 -6.32
N TRP A 14 5.64 -12.17 -6.69
CA TRP A 14 6.39 -10.94 -6.40
C TRP A 14 5.90 -10.21 -5.15
N VAL A 15 4.62 -10.34 -4.78
CA VAL A 15 4.05 -9.73 -3.57
C VAL A 15 4.56 -10.41 -2.29
N LYS A 16 4.61 -11.74 -2.28
CA LYS A 16 4.98 -12.53 -1.09
C LYS A 16 6.37 -12.20 -0.51
N PRO A 17 7.45 -12.03 -1.30
CA PRO A 17 8.74 -11.64 -0.73
C PRO A 17 8.71 -10.24 -0.10
N LEU A 18 7.97 -9.28 -0.67
CA LEU A 18 7.85 -7.92 -0.14
C LEU A 18 7.07 -7.89 1.18
N LEU A 19 5.95 -8.62 1.25
CA LEU A 19 5.18 -8.80 2.49
C LEU A 19 5.99 -9.50 3.59
N ARG A 20 6.89 -10.43 3.23
CA ARG A 20 7.79 -11.07 4.19
C ARG A 20 8.87 -10.12 4.68
N ALA A 21 9.45 -9.33 3.77
CA ALA A 21 10.52 -8.40 4.08
C ALA A 21 10.04 -7.23 4.96
N SER A 22 8.78 -6.82 4.82
CA SER A 22 8.22 -5.71 5.61
C SER A 22 8.08 -6.00 7.10
N GLY A 23 8.02 -7.28 7.50
CA GLY A 23 7.78 -7.68 8.89
C GLY A 23 6.40 -7.27 9.44
N LEU A 24 5.49 -6.78 8.59
CA LEU A 24 4.19 -6.30 9.02
C LEU A 24 3.32 -7.45 9.53
N SER A 25 2.71 -7.27 10.71
CA SER A 25 1.85 -8.26 11.37
C SER A 25 0.36 -8.06 11.12
N GLY A 26 -0.01 -7.01 10.39
CA GLY A 26 -1.41 -6.69 10.07
C GLY A 26 -2.06 -7.77 9.20
N CYS A 27 -3.14 -8.39 9.70
CA CYS A 27 -3.82 -9.48 8.99
C CYS A 27 -4.39 -9.07 7.61
N HIS A 28 -4.66 -7.79 7.39
CA HIS A 28 -5.20 -7.26 6.14
C HIS A 28 -4.17 -7.28 4.99
N GLN A 29 -2.87 -7.25 5.29
CA GLN A 29 -1.78 -7.31 4.30
C GLN A 29 -1.15 -8.70 4.22
N ASN A 30 -1.97 -9.70 3.93
CA ASN A 30 -1.47 -10.97 3.41
C ASN A 30 -2.03 -11.20 2.00
N PHE A 31 -1.29 -11.91 1.15
CA PHE A 31 -1.70 -12.10 -0.25
C PHE A 31 -3.08 -12.75 -0.39
N THR A 32 -3.43 -13.71 0.47
CA THR A 32 -4.75 -14.35 0.43
C THR A 32 -5.86 -13.32 0.63
N ASN A 33 -5.74 -12.42 1.61
CA ASN A 33 -6.74 -11.37 1.82
C ASN A 33 -6.74 -10.34 0.69
N LEU A 34 -5.58 -9.92 0.18
CA LEU A 34 -5.51 -9.02 -0.97
C LEU A 34 -6.20 -9.59 -2.19
N PHE A 35 -6.03 -10.89 -2.46
CA PHE A 35 -6.67 -11.57 -3.58
C PHE A 35 -8.16 -11.87 -3.33
N SER A 36 -8.52 -12.40 -2.16
CA SER A 36 -9.90 -12.80 -1.86
C SER A 36 -10.87 -11.62 -1.82
N TRP A 37 -10.40 -10.43 -1.43
CA TRP A 37 -11.23 -9.24 -1.30
C TRP A 37 -11.03 -8.23 -2.45
N SER A 38 -10.27 -8.59 -3.50
CA SER A 38 -9.96 -7.67 -4.60
C SER A 38 -11.18 -7.20 -5.36
N GLU A 39 -12.21 -8.04 -5.50
CA GLU A 39 -13.46 -7.64 -6.16
C GLU A 39 -14.26 -6.66 -5.31
N THR A 40 -14.36 -6.91 -4.00
CA THR A 40 -15.17 -6.10 -3.08
C THR A 40 -14.58 -4.72 -2.85
N TYR A 41 -13.26 -4.63 -2.65
CA TYR A 41 -12.58 -3.35 -2.36
C TYR A 41 -11.77 -2.81 -3.54
N HIS A 42 -11.98 -3.37 -4.73
CA HIS A 42 -11.26 -2.98 -5.94
C HIS A 42 -9.74 -2.93 -5.74
N TYR A 43 -9.16 -3.90 -5.03
CA TYR A 43 -7.74 -3.84 -4.71
C TYR A 43 -6.89 -3.83 -5.97
N GLN A 44 -5.98 -2.87 -6.02
CA GLN A 44 -4.94 -2.73 -7.00
C GLN A 44 -3.58 -2.75 -6.32
N VAL A 45 -2.60 -3.33 -6.99
CA VAL A 45 -1.24 -3.48 -6.51
C VAL A 45 -0.25 -2.91 -7.51
N ALA A 46 0.82 -2.35 -6.99
CA ALA A 46 1.95 -1.89 -7.76
C ALA A 46 3.24 -2.14 -6.96
N LYS A 47 4.35 -2.32 -7.69
CA LYS A 47 5.68 -2.30 -7.11
C LYS A 47 6.27 -0.91 -7.28
N VAL A 48 6.57 -0.23 -6.17
CA VAL A 48 7.25 1.07 -6.16
C VAL A 48 8.56 0.88 -5.41
N LYS A 49 9.69 0.91 -6.13
CA LYS A 49 11.00 0.50 -5.60
C LYS A 49 10.93 -0.90 -4.98
N ASP A 50 11.37 -1.08 -3.75
CA ASP A 50 11.31 -2.34 -3.00
C ASP A 50 10.09 -2.44 -2.09
N TYR A 51 8.99 -1.78 -2.46
CA TYR A 51 7.72 -1.78 -1.73
C TYR A 51 6.55 -2.25 -2.59
N LEU A 52 5.68 -3.02 -1.96
CA LEU A 52 4.30 -3.22 -2.38
C LEU A 52 3.48 -2.01 -1.95
N VAL A 53 2.82 -1.40 -2.93
CA VAL A 53 1.78 -0.41 -2.68
C VAL A 53 0.43 -1.05 -3.03
N VAL A 54 -0.52 -0.94 -2.10
CA VAL A 54 -1.90 -1.40 -2.27
C VAL A 54 -2.82 -0.20 -2.25
N LYS A 55 -3.65 -0.08 -3.28
CA LYS A 55 -4.75 0.88 -3.36
C LYS A 55 -6.07 0.12 -3.31
N GLY A 56 -7.01 0.62 -2.54
CA GLY A 56 -8.37 0.10 -2.47
C GLY A 56 -9.38 1.22 -2.62
N ARG A 57 -10.63 0.81 -2.81
CA ARG A 57 -11.78 1.71 -2.85
C ARG A 57 -12.96 1.06 -2.15
N LEU A 58 -13.58 1.83 -1.25
CA LEU A 58 -14.87 1.50 -0.66
C LEU A 58 -15.84 2.63 -1.02
N GLU A 59 -16.90 2.30 -1.75
CA GLU A 59 -17.81 3.29 -2.34
C GLU A 59 -17.02 4.32 -3.18
N GLU A 60 -17.11 5.60 -2.84
CA GLU A 60 -16.39 6.71 -3.50
C GLU A 60 -15.06 7.05 -2.80
N THR A 61 -14.70 6.35 -1.72
CA THR A 61 -13.49 6.65 -0.95
C THR A 61 -12.33 5.75 -1.38
N TYR A 62 -11.27 6.38 -1.90
CA TYR A 62 -10.01 5.73 -2.18
C TYR A 62 -9.10 5.76 -0.95
N TYR A 63 -8.39 4.67 -0.73
CA TYR A 63 -7.42 4.56 0.36
C TYR A 63 -6.24 3.70 -0.07
N TYR A 64 -5.17 3.82 0.68
CA TYR A 64 -3.98 3.00 0.54
C TYR A 64 -3.74 2.24 1.83
N PHE A 65 -3.01 1.13 1.74
CA PHE A 65 -2.37 0.57 2.93
C PHE A 65 -0.96 1.12 3.08
N TYR A 66 -0.44 1.09 4.31
CA TYR A 66 0.96 1.42 4.55
C TYR A 66 1.89 0.55 3.66
N PRO A 67 2.90 1.12 2.97
CA PRO A 67 3.74 0.36 2.05
C PRO A 67 4.42 -0.85 2.71
N ALA A 68 4.31 -2.02 2.09
CA ALA A 68 4.95 -3.23 2.59
C ALA A 68 6.25 -3.51 1.81
N GLY A 69 7.39 -3.32 2.45
CA GLY A 69 8.70 -3.55 1.85
C GLY A 69 9.81 -3.16 2.80
N THR A 70 11.01 -2.94 2.26
CA THR A 70 12.19 -2.53 3.05
C THR A 70 12.92 -1.38 2.39
N GLY A 71 13.61 -0.58 3.21
CA GLY A 71 14.39 0.57 2.77
C GLY A 71 13.83 1.89 3.27
N ASP A 72 14.02 2.94 2.48
CA ASP A 72 13.48 4.27 2.75
C ASP A 72 12.06 4.39 2.18
N VAL A 73 11.09 4.55 3.08
CA VAL A 73 9.66 4.61 2.76
C VAL A 73 9.20 6.01 2.33
N GLN A 74 9.94 7.07 2.69
CA GLN A 74 9.58 8.45 2.36
C GLN A 74 9.30 8.68 0.88
N PRO A 75 10.19 8.30 -0.07
CA PRO A 75 9.93 8.50 -1.48
C PRO A 75 8.74 7.67 -2.00
N VAL A 76 8.40 6.55 -1.35
CA VAL A 76 7.21 5.76 -1.73
C VAL A 76 5.95 6.48 -1.29
N LEU A 77 5.93 7.04 -0.08
CA LEU A 77 4.81 7.83 0.43
C LEU A 77 4.57 9.09 -0.41
N GLU A 78 5.63 9.75 -0.88
CA GLU A 78 5.51 10.90 -1.77
C GLU A 78 4.92 10.53 -3.14
N GLU A 79 5.30 9.38 -3.72
CA GLU A 79 4.64 8.88 -4.93
C GLU A 79 3.16 8.53 -4.69
N MET A 80 2.80 7.98 -3.53
CA MET A 80 1.40 7.70 -3.20
C MET A 80 0.57 8.97 -2.99
N LYS A 81 1.12 9.99 -2.33
CA LYS A 81 0.49 11.32 -2.21
C LYS A 81 0.30 11.97 -3.58
N LYS A 82 1.31 11.87 -4.45
CA LYS A 82 1.23 12.37 -5.82
C LYS A 82 0.15 11.64 -6.60
N ASP A 83 0.05 10.31 -6.49
CA ASP A 83 -1.02 9.52 -7.08
C ASP A 83 -2.40 9.99 -6.62
N ALA A 84 -2.61 10.18 -5.30
CA ALA A 84 -3.88 10.64 -4.76
C ALA A 84 -4.27 12.02 -5.31
N ARG A 85 -3.31 12.96 -5.34
CA ARG A 85 -3.52 14.31 -5.90
C ARG A 85 -3.83 14.28 -7.39
N GLU A 86 -3.09 13.49 -8.18
CA GLU A 86 -3.29 13.36 -9.64
C GLU A 86 -4.64 12.72 -9.97
N ASN A 87 -5.16 11.84 -9.11
CA ASN A 87 -6.46 11.18 -9.27
C ASN A 87 -7.61 11.91 -8.55
N GLY A 88 -7.38 13.09 -7.96
CA GLY A 88 -8.43 13.94 -7.41
C GLY A 88 -9.11 13.41 -6.14
N HIS A 89 -8.40 12.63 -5.32
CA HIS A 89 -8.94 12.12 -4.05
C HIS A 89 -7.99 12.35 -2.88
N GLU A 90 -8.52 12.25 -1.66
CA GLU A 90 -7.72 12.41 -0.43
C GLU A 90 -6.66 11.31 -0.29
N PHE A 91 -5.53 11.66 0.34
CA PHE A 91 -4.49 10.70 0.66
C PHE A 91 -4.77 10.04 2.03
N ILE A 92 -5.51 8.93 2.00
CA ILE A 92 -5.87 8.14 3.19
C ILE A 92 -4.99 6.90 3.26
N VAL A 93 -4.31 6.68 4.39
CA VAL A 93 -3.51 5.47 4.63
C VAL A 93 -4.10 4.71 5.81
N LEU A 94 -4.40 3.42 5.60
CA LEU A 94 -4.93 2.52 6.61
C LEU A 94 -3.88 1.49 7.04
N GLY A 95 -4.15 0.82 8.16
CA GLY A 95 -3.31 -0.29 8.62
C GLY A 95 -1.98 0.15 9.24
N ILE A 96 -1.93 1.34 9.81
CA ILE A 96 -0.71 1.92 10.38
C ILE A 96 -0.50 1.39 11.81
N SER A 97 0.59 0.68 12.04
CA SER A 97 1.03 0.26 13.38
C SER A 97 1.63 1.43 14.17
N LEU A 98 1.88 1.25 15.48
CA LEU A 98 2.60 2.25 16.28
C LEU A 98 4.01 2.54 15.75
N GLU A 99 4.70 1.50 15.26
CA GLU A 99 6.02 1.63 14.63
C GLU A 99 5.95 2.42 13.33
N ASN A 100 4.99 2.10 12.46
CA ASN A 100 4.76 2.85 11.22
C ASN A 100 4.42 4.32 11.51
N MET A 101 3.63 4.59 12.57
CA MET A 101 3.33 5.95 13.01
C MET A 101 4.58 6.71 13.49
N ALA A 102 5.52 6.03 14.15
CA ALA A 102 6.78 6.65 14.54
C ALA A 102 7.59 7.05 13.30
N THR A 103 7.74 6.16 12.33
CA THR A 103 8.38 6.45 11.03
C THR A 103 7.70 7.63 10.32
N LEU A 104 6.37 7.69 10.30
CA LEU A 104 5.64 8.79 9.67
C LEU A 104 5.91 10.14 10.34
N LYS A 105 6.05 10.18 11.67
CA LYS A 105 6.39 11.41 12.41
C LYS A 105 7.82 11.88 12.15
N GLU A 106 8.75 10.97 11.93
CA GLU A 106 10.12 11.30 11.53
C GLU A 106 10.17 11.86 10.10
N VAL A 107 9.39 11.26 9.19
CA VAL A 107 9.33 11.66 7.78
C VAL A 107 8.55 12.96 7.58
N TYR A 108 7.50 13.19 8.38
CA TYR A 108 6.64 14.38 8.35
C TYR A 108 6.57 15.04 9.73
N PRO A 109 7.64 15.74 10.14
CA PRO A 109 7.59 16.58 11.34
C PRO A 109 6.60 17.73 11.13
N GLU A 110 5.91 18.13 12.22
CA GLU A 110 4.95 19.24 12.24
C GLU A 110 5.54 20.57 11.74
#